data_AF-A0A124SLE4-F1
#
_entry.id   AF-A0A124SLE4-F1
#
_cell.length_a   1.000
_cell.length_b   1.000
_cell.length_c   1.000
_cell.angle_alpha   90.00
_cell.angle_beta   90.00
_cell.angle_gamma   90.00
#
_symmetry.space_group_name_H-M   'P 1'
#
loop_
_entity.id
_entity.type
_entity.pdbx_description
1 polymer ?
#
loop_
_entity_poly.entity_id
_entity_poly.type
_entity_poly.pdbx_seq_one_letter_code
_entity_poly.pdbx_strand_id
1 'polypeptide(L)'
;MNNPTIRELQKQLGQLNLLVDEVKQQEKQAKLKQIAEDVKDYGITETELLRAAGFIKTKRQKIPAKYYDPDTGQSWSGKGPRPKWLVDKNLDDYLIREAPQPWWPEEN
;
A
#
# COMPACT_ATOMS: atom_id res chain seq x y z
N MET A 1 57.67 -16.92 1.35
CA MET A 1 56.28 -16.52 0.98
C MET A 1 56.17 -15.03 1.23
N ASN A 2 55.91 -14.23 0.19
CA ASN A 2 55.79 -12.79 0.35
C ASN A 2 54.40 -12.50 0.94
N ASN A 3 54.34 -11.95 2.15
CA ASN A 3 53.06 -11.65 2.80
C ASN A 3 52.60 -10.26 2.31
N PRO A 4 51.36 -10.11 1.81
CA PRO A 4 50.90 -8.83 1.30
C PRO A 4 50.88 -7.78 2.41
N THR A 5 51.29 -6.56 2.08
CA THR A 5 51.24 -5.44 3.01
C THR A 5 49.79 -4.98 3.23
N ILE A 6 49.52 -4.36 4.38
CA ILE A 6 48.20 -3.78 4.68
C ILE A 6 47.72 -2.84 3.57
N ARG A 7 48.63 -2.05 2.98
CA ARG A 7 48.33 -1.12 1.89
C ARG A 7 47.89 -1.84 0.60
N GLU A 8 48.51 -2.97 0.28
CA GLU A 8 48.13 -3.77 -0.89
C GLU A 8 46.76 -4.41 -0.68
N LEU A 9 46.49 -4.97 0.50
CA LEU A 9 45.19 -5.52 0.86
C LEU A 9 44.07 -4.47 0.79
N GLN A 10 44.33 -3.25 1.25
CA GLN A 10 43.39 -2.12 1.13
C GLN A 10 43.09 -1.77 -0.33
N LYS A 11 44.12 -1.75 -1.20
CA LYS A 11 43.93 -1.50 -2.63
C LYS A 11 43.09 -2.58 -3.29
N GLN A 12 43.35 -3.85 -2.99
CA GLN A 12 42.57 -4.97 -3.49
C GLN A 12 41.11 -4.91 -3.02
N LEU A 13 40.87 -4.54 -1.76
CA LEU A 13 39.51 -4.36 -1.23
C LEU A 13 38.76 -3.24 -1.96
N GLY A 14 39.42 -2.12 -2.26
CA GLY A 14 38.84 -1.05 -3.07
C GLY A 14 38.46 -1.52 -4.48
N GLN A 15 39.34 -2.27 -5.15
CA GLN A 15 39.06 -2.83 -6.47
C GLN A 15 37.91 -3.84 -6.45
N LEU A 16 37.87 -4.70 -5.43
CA LEU A 16 36.78 -5.66 -5.25
C LEU A 16 35.44 -4.96 -5.02
N ASN A 17 35.41 -3.90 -4.21
CA ASN A 17 34.18 -3.15 -3.98
C ASN A 17 33.64 -2.51 -5.27
N LEU A 18 34.52 -1.95 -6.11
CA LEU A 18 34.13 -1.40 -7.41
C LEU A 18 33.56 -2.50 -8.32
N LEU A 19 34.20 -3.66 -8.36
CA LEU A 19 33.73 -4.79 -9.17
C LEU A 19 32.37 -5.32 -8.67
N VAL A 20 32.19 -5.40 -7.35
CA VAL A 20 30.91 -5.80 -6.75
C VAL A 20 29.79 -4.84 -7.13
N ASP A 21 30.06 -3.52 -7.10
CA ASP A 21 29.04 -2.54 -7.51
C ASP A 21 28.72 -2.67 -9.00
N GLU A 22 29.73 -2.80 -9.87
CA GLU A 22 29.53 -2.97 -11.31
C GLU A 22 28.68 -4.20 -11.64
N VAL A 23 29.03 -5.36 -11.06
CA VAL A 23 28.29 -6.61 -11.26
C VAL A 23 26.86 -6.45 -10.73
N LYS A 24 26.68 -5.84 -9.56
CA LYS A 24 25.35 -5.58 -8.99
C LYS A 24 24.50 -4.70 -9.90
N GLN A 25 25.07 -3.67 -10.52
CA GLN A 25 24.35 -2.84 -11.49
C GLN A 25 23.98 -3.64 -12.74
N GLN A 26 24.90 -4.45 -13.26
CA GLN A 26 24.62 -5.31 -14.41
C GLN A 26 23.49 -6.32 -14.12
N GLU A 27 23.53 -7.01 -12.97
CA GLU A 27 22.48 -7.93 -12.55
C GLU A 27 21.14 -7.22 -12.35
N LYS A 28 21.15 -6.03 -11.74
CA LYS A 28 19.95 -5.21 -11.58
C LYS A 28 19.35 -4.84 -12.94
N GLN A 29 20.17 -4.39 -13.90
CA GLN A 29 19.70 -4.03 -15.24
C GLN A 29 19.14 -5.25 -15.99
N ALA A 30 19.80 -6.40 -15.89
CA ALA A 30 19.31 -7.65 -16.47
C ALA A 30 17.93 -8.02 -15.90
N LYS A 31 17.76 -7.89 -14.58
CA LYS A 31 16.47 -8.18 -13.94
C LYS A 31 15.38 -7.20 -14.32
N LEU A 32 15.70 -5.90 -14.43
CA LEU A 32 14.74 -4.90 -14.91
C LEU A 32 14.28 -5.18 -16.33
N LYS A 33 15.19 -5.61 -17.21
CA LYS A 33 14.84 -6.02 -18.57
C LYS A 33 13.89 -7.23 -18.58
N GLN A 34 14.18 -8.24 -17.76
CA GLN A 34 13.28 -9.39 -17.62
C GLN A 34 11.88 -8.97 -17.13
N ILE A 35 11.81 -8.11 -16.11
CA ILE A 35 10.52 -7.58 -15.61
C ILE A 35 9.79 -6.82 -16.71
N ALA A 36 10.49 -6.03 -17.53
CA ALA A 36 9.88 -5.29 -18.64
C ALA A 36 9.32 -6.22 -19.73
N GLU A 37 10.01 -7.31 -20.04
CA GLU A 37 9.52 -8.36 -20.95
C GLU A 37 8.27 -9.04 -20.38
N ASP A 38 8.31 -9.48 -19.13
CA ASP A 38 7.16 -10.08 -18.44
C ASP A 38 5.96 -9.13 -18.39
N VAL A 39 6.20 -7.85 -18.09
CA VAL A 39 5.14 -6.82 -18.07
C VAL A 39 4.45 -6.70 -19.42
N LYS A 40 5.21 -6.77 -20.52
CA LYS A 40 4.68 -6.69 -21.88
C LYS A 40 3.93 -7.95 -22.28
N ASP A 41 4.52 -9.13 -22.03
CA ASP A 41 4.01 -10.41 -22.52
C ASP A 41 2.70 -10.81 -21.81
N TYR A 42 2.58 -10.49 -20.52
CA TYR A 42 1.38 -10.78 -19.73
C TYR A 42 0.42 -9.59 -19.61
N GLY A 43 0.74 -8.44 -20.20
CA GLY A 43 -0.09 -7.24 -20.12
C GLY A 43 -0.24 -6.71 -18.69
N ILE A 44 0.80 -6.81 -17.87
CA ILE A 44 0.78 -6.39 -16.46
C ILE A 44 0.66 -4.87 -16.40
N THR A 45 -0.31 -4.37 -15.65
CA THR A 45 -0.46 -2.93 -15.44
C THR A 45 0.54 -2.42 -14.40
N GLU A 46 0.90 -1.14 -14.47
CA GLU A 46 1.74 -0.48 -13.47
C GLU A 46 1.17 -0.66 -12.04
N THR A 47 -0.16 -0.56 -11.89
CA THR A 47 -0.80 -0.71 -10.58
C THR A 47 -0.64 -2.12 -10.01
N GLU A 48 -0.73 -3.16 -10.85
CA GLU A 48 -0.53 -4.54 -10.43
C GLU A 48 0.93 -4.81 -10.05
N LEU A 49 1.88 -4.30 -10.84
CA LEU A 49 3.31 -4.40 -10.54
C LEU A 49 3.65 -3.70 -9.21
N LEU A 50 3.17 -2.46 -9.01
CA LEU A 50 3.37 -1.70 -7.79
C LEU A 50 2.71 -2.34 -6.57
N ARG A 51 1.55 -2.99 -6.75
CA ARG A 51 0.89 -3.75 -5.69
C ARG A 51 1.67 -5.01 -5.33
N ALA A 52 2.13 -5.78 -6.32
CA ALA A 52 2.93 -6.98 -6.12
C ALA A 52 4.26 -6.68 -5.42
N ALA A 53 4.90 -5.57 -5.78
CA ALA A 53 6.13 -5.08 -5.15
C ALA A 53 5.89 -4.42 -3.76
N GLY A 54 4.64 -4.31 -3.30
CA GLY A 54 4.29 -3.76 -1.99
C GLY A 54 4.37 -2.24 -1.88
N PHE A 55 4.60 -1.52 -2.98
CA PHE A 55 4.57 -0.06 -3.02
C PHE A 55 3.16 0.49 -2.84
N ILE A 56 2.15 -0.22 -3.35
CA ILE A 56 0.74 0.12 -3.17
C ILE A 56 0.06 -0.95 -2.31
N LYS A 57 -0.45 -0.55 -1.15
CA LYS A 57 -1.29 -1.43 -0.31
C LYS A 57 -2.75 -1.24 -0.69
N THR A 58 -3.47 -2.34 -0.92
CA THR A 58 -4.92 -2.31 -1.03
C THR A 58 -5.50 -1.85 0.30
N LYS A 59 -5.98 -0.60 0.36
CA LYS A 59 -6.71 -0.10 1.52
C LYS A 59 -7.98 -0.95 1.61
N ARG A 60 -8.11 -1.76 2.65
CA ARG A 60 -9.39 -2.41 2.97
C ARG A 60 -10.42 -1.30 3.02
N GLN A 61 -11.43 -1.34 2.15
CA GLN A 61 -12.50 -0.37 2.21
C GLN A 61 -13.11 -0.46 3.61
N LYS A 62 -13.02 0.65 4.37
CA LYS A 62 -13.71 0.75 5.64
C LYS A 62 -15.18 0.70 5.30
N ILE A 63 -15.87 -0.32 5.82
CA ILE A 63 -17.32 -0.43 5.67
C ILE A 63 -17.90 0.87 6.24
N PRO A 64 -18.74 1.59 5.48
CA PRO A 64 -19.31 2.84 5.95
C PRO A 64 -20.06 2.61 7.27
N ALA A 65 -20.02 3.61 8.14
CA ALA A 65 -20.83 3.57 9.35
C ALA A 65 -22.31 3.53 8.95
N LYS A 66 -23.07 2.62 9.56
CA LYS A 66 -24.53 2.57 9.44
C LYS A 66 -25.19 3.39 10.55
N TYR A 67 -24.54 3.47 11.71
CA TYR A 67 -25.02 4.18 12.88
C TYR A 67 -24.00 5.21 13.37
N TYR A 68 -24.46 6.38 13.81
CA TYR A 68 -23.65 7.50 14.31
C TYR A 68 -24.28 8.14 15.54
N ASP A 69 -23.48 8.36 16.57
CA ASP A 69 -23.84 9.09 17.78
C ASP A 69 -23.46 10.57 17.65
N PRO A 70 -24.44 11.50 17.55
CA PRO A 70 -24.15 12.93 17.42
C PRO A 70 -23.51 13.54 18.67
N ASP A 71 -23.75 12.97 19.85
CA ASP A 71 -23.28 13.53 21.12
C ASP A 71 -21.82 13.18 21.39
N THR A 72 -21.39 11.97 20.99
CA THR A 72 -20.04 11.46 21.28
C THR A 72 -19.15 11.30 20.04
N GLY A 73 -19.72 11.42 18.83
CA GLY A 73 -19.03 11.20 17.56
C GLY A 73 -18.71 9.74 17.26
N GLN A 74 -19.21 8.78 18.05
CA GLN A 74 -18.97 7.36 17.85
C GLN A 74 -19.76 6.83 16.65
N SER A 75 -19.19 5.89 15.90
CA SER A 75 -19.83 5.30 14.73
C SER A 75 -19.70 3.78 14.70
N TRP A 76 -20.70 3.11 14.12
CA TRP A 76 -20.74 1.66 13.99
C TRP A 76 -21.27 1.26 12.63
N SER A 77 -20.54 0.39 11.93
CA SER A 77 -20.90 -0.12 10.61
C SER A 77 -22.05 -1.12 10.60
N GLY A 78 -22.56 -1.51 11.78
CA GLY A 78 -23.52 -2.61 11.93
C GLY A 78 -22.90 -4.00 11.71
N LYS A 79 -21.58 -4.08 11.53
CA LYS A 79 -20.82 -5.34 11.46
C LYS A 79 -20.00 -5.51 12.74
N GLY A 80 -19.97 -6.74 13.25
CA GLY A 80 -19.28 -7.07 14.50
C GLY A 80 -20.15 -6.86 15.75
N PRO A 81 -19.58 -6.95 16.96
CA PRO A 81 -20.33 -6.80 18.20
C PRO A 81 -20.91 -5.40 18.33
N ARG A 82 -22.15 -5.32 18.84
CA ARG A 82 -22.83 -4.05 19.13
C ARG A 82 -22.03 -3.27 20.18
N PRO A 83 -21.70 -2.00 19.94
CA PRO A 83 -20.93 -1.20 20.88
C PRO A 83 -21.78 -0.79 22.09
N LYS A 84 -21.10 -0.54 23.23
CA LYS A 84 -21.76 -0.25 24.52
C LYS A 84 -22.77 0.90 24.46
N TRP A 85 -22.46 1.95 23.69
CA TRP A 85 -23.33 3.12 23.56
C TRP A 85 -24.67 2.82 22.85
N LEU A 86 -24.76 1.69 22.13
CA LEU A 86 -26.00 1.26 21.49
C LEU A 86 -26.77 0.22 22.30
N VAL A 87 -26.21 -0.49 23.28
CA VAL A 87 -26.79 -1.74 23.83
C VAL A 87 -28.25 -1.59 24.27
N ASP A 88 -28.59 -0.50 24.95
CA ASP A 88 -29.94 -0.23 25.49
C ASP A 88 -30.72 0.85 24.70
N LYS A 89 -30.26 1.19 23.50
CA LYS A 89 -30.84 2.25 22.67
C LYS A 89 -31.61 1.72 21.48
N ASN A 90 -32.55 2.49 20.96
CA ASN A 90 -33.16 2.18 19.66
C ASN A 90 -32.15 2.51 18.55
N LEU A 91 -31.89 1.54 17.66
CA LEU A 91 -30.92 1.67 16.57
C LEU A 91 -31.35 2.68 15.52
N ASP A 92 -32.67 2.84 15.30
CA ASP A 92 -33.21 3.70 14.25
C ASP A 92 -32.94 5.19 14.52
N ASP A 93 -32.80 5.57 15.79
CA ASP A 93 -32.49 6.95 16.20
C ASP A 93 -31.06 7.35 15.82
N TYR A 94 -30.17 6.38 15.68
CA TYR A 94 -28.76 6.58 15.36
C TYR A 94 -28.42 6.20 13.92
N LEU A 95 -29.40 5.79 13.12
CA LEU A 95 -29.20 5.38 11.74
C LEU A 95 -28.79 6.59 10.90
N ILE A 96 -27.64 6.50 10.23
CA ILE A 96 -27.24 7.48 9.21
C ILE A 96 -28.17 7.28 8.02
N ARG A 97 -29.19 8.13 7.90
CA ARG A 97 -30.04 8.19 6.71
C ARG A 97 -29.26 8.97 5.65
N GLU A 98 -28.89 8.33 4.55
CA GLU A 98 -28.59 9.09 3.34
C GLU A 98 -29.87 9.86 3.02
N ALA A 99 -29.83 11.19 3.16
CA ALA A 99 -30.93 12.02 2.71
C ALA A 99 -31.19 11.65 1.24
N PRO A 100 -32.45 11.39 0.83
CA PRO A 100 -32.73 11.13 -0.58
C PRO A 100 -32.18 12.30 -1.38
N GLN A 101 -31.25 12.05 -2.30
CA GLN A 101 -30.83 13.09 -3.23
C GLN A 101 -32.10 13.58 -3.96
N PRO A 102 -32.48 14.85 -3.83
CA PRO A 102 -33.54 15.40 -4.65
C PRO A 102 -33.07 15.30 -6.09
N TRP A 103 -33.83 14.62 -6.94
CA TRP A 103 -33.49 14.39 -8.34
C TRP A 103 -33.77 15.62 -9.23
N TRP A 104 -34.05 16.79 -8.65
CA TRP A 104 -34.35 18.00 -9.41
C TRP A 104 -33.16 18.95 -9.48
N PRO A 105 -32.76 19.42 -10.68
CA PRO A 105 -31.93 20.60 -10.81
C PRO A 105 -32.79 21.82 -10.48
N GLU A 106 -32.44 22.55 -9.42
CA GLU A 106 -32.96 23.91 -9.23
C GLU A 106 -32.28 24.82 -10.27
N GLU A 107 -33.09 25.30 -11.20
CA GLU A 107 -32.76 26.40 -12.09
C GLU A 107 -32.96 27.71 -11.32
N ASN A 108 -31.85 28.43 -11.06
CA ASN A 108 -31.78 29.90 -11.01
C ASN A 108 -30.33 30.38 -10.97
#